data_AF-A0A354QR16-F1
#
_entry.id   AF-A0A354QR16-F1
#
_cell.length_a   1.000
_cell.length_b   1.000
_cell.length_c   1.000
_cell.angle_alpha   90.00
_cell.angle_beta   90.00
_cell.angle_gamma   90.00
#
_symmetry.space_group_name_H-M   'P 1'
#
loop_
_entity.id
_entity.type
_entity.pdbx_description
1 polymer ?
#
loop_
_entity_poly.entity_id
_entity_poly.type
_entity_poly.pdbx_seq_one_letter_code
_entity_poly.pdbx_strand_id
1 'polypeptide(L)'
;MTIDFKAEVEKRRDALLADLFSLLEINSERDDMKADKEHPFGPGPVKALEKFLELAARDGYSTKNVDNYAGHFEYGEGTEVLGIFAHMDVVPAGSGWDTDPYTPTIKDGK
;
A
#
# COMPACT_ATOMS: atom_id res chain seq x y z
N MET A 1 -28.56 9.29 10.48
CA MET A 1 -27.56 9.10 11.55
C MET A 1 -26.34 9.90 11.13
N THR A 2 -25.79 10.78 11.96
CA THR A 2 -24.60 11.57 11.62
C THR A 2 -23.37 10.79 12.06
N ILE A 3 -22.45 10.52 11.14
CA ILE A 3 -21.20 9.82 11.46
C ILE A 3 -20.17 10.87 11.91
N ASP A 4 -19.55 10.64 13.07
CA ASP A 4 -18.36 11.38 13.49
C ASP A 4 -17.12 10.69 12.90
N PHE A 5 -16.69 11.14 11.73
CA PHE A 5 -15.55 10.55 11.02
C PHE A 5 -14.24 10.66 11.80
N LYS A 6 -14.05 11.70 12.63
CA LYS A 6 -12.82 11.84 13.44
C LYS A 6 -12.77 10.74 14.50
N ALA A 7 -13.89 10.54 15.20
CA ALA A 7 -13.98 9.46 16.19
C ALA A 7 -13.80 8.07 15.56
N GLU A 8 -14.29 7.84 14.34
CA GLU A 8 -14.08 6.58 13.63
C GLU A 8 -12.63 6.34 13.22
N VAL A 9 -11.89 7.38 12.82
CA VAL A 9 -10.46 7.28 12.51
C VAL A 9 -9.66 6.98 13.78
N GLU A 10 -9.91 7.70 14.88
CA GLU A 10 -9.20 7.47 16.14
C GLU A 10 -9.37 6.05 16.67
N LYS A 11 -10.57 5.46 16.55
CA LYS A 11 -10.84 4.06 16.93
C LYS A 11 -9.99 3.04 16.16
N ARG A 12 -9.54 3.40 14.95
CA ARG A 12 -8.81 2.50 14.03
C ARG A 12 -7.34 2.89 13.88
N ARG A 13 -6.86 3.90 14.61
CA ARG A 13 -5.52 4.47 14.47
C ARG A 13 -4.43 3.40 14.47
N ASP A 14 -4.45 2.49 15.43
CA ASP A 14 -3.40 1.47 15.58
C ASP A 14 -3.45 0.43 14.44
N ALA A 15 -4.65 0.06 13.96
CA ALA A 15 -4.79 -0.83 12.82
C ALA A 15 -4.30 -0.18 11.52
N LEU A 16 -4.66 1.10 11.31
CA LEU A 16 -4.18 1.87 10.15
C LEU A 16 -2.66 2.03 10.17
N LEU A 17 -2.06 2.26 11.34
CA LEU A 17 -0.60 2.33 11.49
C LEU A 17 0.06 0.98 11.25
N ALA A 18 -0.52 -0.12 11.74
CA ALA A 18 0.01 -1.46 11.49
C ALA A 18 0.03 -1.80 9.99
N ASP A 19 -1.04 -1.47 9.27
CA ASP A 19 -1.12 -1.68 7.83
C ASP A 19 -0.10 -0.82 7.09
N LEU A 20 -0.02 0.47 7.44
CA LEU A 20 0.98 1.39 6.90
C LEU A 20 2.40 0.87 7.13
N PHE A 21 2.71 0.38 8.34
CA PHE A 21 4.06 -0.11 8.67
C PHE A 21 4.39 -1.33 7.83
N SER A 22 3.44 -2.26 7.69
CA SER A 22 3.65 -3.45 6.85
C SER A 22 3.91 -3.14 5.38
N LEU A 23 3.40 -2.00 4.87
CA LEU A 23 3.70 -1.50 3.53
C LEU A 23 5.06 -0.79 3.47
N LEU A 24 5.37 0.05 4.47
CA LEU A 24 6.64 0.80 4.54
C LEU A 24 7.86 -0.11 4.72
N GLU A 25 7.69 -1.28 5.33
CA GLU A 25 8.74 -2.31 5.44
C GLU A 25 9.12 -2.95 4.09
N ILE A 26 8.35 -2.68 3.03
CA ILE A 26 8.61 -3.18 1.69
C ILE A 26 9.42 -2.14 0.93
N ASN A 27 10.67 -2.47 0.60
CA ASN A 27 11.40 -1.73 -0.42
C ASN A 27 10.77 -1.98 -1.80
N SER A 28 9.92 -1.06 -2.22
CA SER A 28 9.25 -1.04 -3.52
C SER A 28 9.90 -0.10 -4.53
N GLU A 29 11.20 0.11 -4.43
CA GLU A 29 11.98 0.78 -5.47
C GLU A 29 11.95 -0.04 -6.77
N ARG A 30 11.92 0.66 -7.91
CA ARG A 30 12.06 0.05 -9.22
C ARG A 30 13.46 -0.55 -9.40
N ASP A 31 13.54 -1.80 -9.84
CA ASP A 31 14.78 -2.53 -10.12
C ASP A 31 14.72 -3.21 -11.49
N ASP A 32 15.12 -2.48 -12.53
CA ASP A 32 15.13 -2.97 -13.92
C ASP A 32 16.11 -4.14 -14.13
N MET A 33 17.11 -4.31 -13.27
CA MET A 33 18.05 -5.43 -13.38
C MET A 33 17.42 -6.76 -12.96
N LYS A 34 16.33 -6.70 -12.20
CA LYS A 34 15.53 -7.86 -11.77
C LYS A 34 14.14 -7.88 -12.40
N ALA A 35 13.92 -7.08 -13.44
CA ALA A 35 12.64 -7.08 -14.13
C ALA A 35 12.47 -8.35 -14.97
N ASP A 36 11.29 -8.96 -14.86
CA ASP A 36 10.88 -10.10 -15.67
C ASP A 36 9.38 -10.01 -15.98
N LYS A 37 8.82 -11.08 -16.57
CA LYS A 37 7.39 -11.11 -16.94
C LYS A 37 6.46 -10.99 -15.74
N GLU A 38 6.83 -11.57 -14.61
CA GLU A 38 6.04 -11.54 -13.37
C GLU A 38 6.35 -10.28 -12.54
N HIS A 39 7.51 -9.66 -12.76
CA HIS A 39 8.00 -8.49 -12.03
C HIS A 39 8.40 -7.37 -13.00
N PRO A 40 7.45 -6.69 -13.66
CA PRO A 40 7.73 -5.77 -14.76
C PRO A 40 8.62 -4.57 -14.38
N PHE A 41 8.67 -4.22 -13.09
CA PHE A 41 9.48 -3.13 -12.54
C PHE A 41 10.43 -3.61 -11.42
N GLY A 42 10.70 -4.91 -11.38
CA GLY A 42 11.43 -5.56 -10.29
C GLY A 42 10.51 -6.06 -9.16
N PRO A 43 11.06 -6.83 -8.21
CA PRO A 43 10.28 -7.57 -7.23
C PRO A 43 9.65 -6.70 -6.13
N GLY A 44 10.25 -5.54 -5.83
CA GLY A 44 9.78 -4.62 -4.79
C GLY A 44 8.36 -4.10 -5.04
N PRO A 45 8.09 -3.44 -6.19
CA PRO A 45 6.77 -2.95 -6.54
C PRO A 45 5.68 -4.02 -6.53
N VAL A 46 5.98 -5.23 -7.02
CA VAL A 46 5.03 -6.35 -7.00
C VAL A 46 4.71 -6.77 -5.57
N LYS A 47 5.72 -6.90 -4.71
CA LYS A 47 5.51 -7.26 -3.30
C LYS A 47 4.64 -6.23 -2.57
N ALA A 48 4.81 -4.94 -2.84
CA ALA A 48 3.96 -3.91 -2.26
C ALA A 48 2.52 -3.96 -2.80
N LEU A 49 2.34 -4.21 -4.10
CA LEU A 49 1.03 -4.43 -4.71
C LEU A 49 0.32 -5.66 -4.09
N GLU A 50 1.02 -6.78 -3.96
CA GLU A 50 0.49 -7.99 -3.34
C GLU A 50 0.08 -7.75 -1.89
N LYS A 51 0.90 -7.01 -1.11
CA LYS A 51 0.57 -6.65 0.26
C LYS A 51 -0.70 -5.79 0.35
N PHE A 52 -0.83 -4.80 -0.53
CA PHE A 52 -2.04 -3.99 -0.61
C PHE A 52 -3.30 -4.82 -0.91
N LEU A 53 -3.21 -5.75 -1.87
CA LEU A 53 -4.33 -6.65 -2.18
C LEU A 53 -4.61 -7.64 -1.05
N GLU A 54 -3.60 -8.13 -0.34
CA GLU A 54 -3.74 -8.96 0.86
C GLU A 54 -4.54 -8.22 1.95
N LEU A 55 -4.21 -6.96 2.22
CA LEU A 55 -4.92 -6.12 3.19
C LEU A 55 -6.38 -5.90 2.78
N ALA A 56 -6.62 -5.61 1.50
CA ALA A 56 -7.99 -5.46 0.99
C ALA A 56 -8.80 -6.76 1.09
N ALA A 57 -8.20 -7.90 0.76
CA ALA A 57 -8.84 -9.21 0.88
C ALA A 57 -9.12 -9.58 2.35
N ARG A 58 -8.20 -9.28 3.28
CA ARG A 58 -8.39 -9.43 4.74
C ARG A 58 -9.62 -8.67 5.21
N ASP A 59 -9.84 -7.48 4.68
CA ASP A 59 -10.94 -6.60 5.06
C ASP A 59 -12.26 -6.96 4.34
N GLY A 60 -12.26 -8.01 3.51
CA GLY A 60 -13.44 -8.58 2.87
C GLY A 60 -13.76 -8.00 1.49
N TYR A 61 -12.83 -7.27 0.87
CA TYR A 61 -13.03 -6.74 -0.48
C TYR A 61 -12.66 -7.78 -1.56
N SER A 62 -13.36 -7.72 -2.70
CA SER A 62 -12.96 -8.45 -3.90
C SER A 62 -11.77 -7.73 -4.54
N THR A 63 -10.69 -8.47 -4.79
CA THR A 63 -9.43 -7.94 -5.31
C THR A 63 -9.12 -8.49 -6.69
N LYS A 64 -8.48 -7.69 -7.54
CA LYS A 64 -7.95 -8.12 -8.83
C LYS A 64 -6.52 -7.64 -8.99
N ASN A 65 -5.63 -8.59 -9.30
CA ASN A 65 -4.29 -8.31 -9.81
C ASN A 65 -4.33 -8.37 -11.35
N VAL A 66 -3.72 -7.40 -12.02
CA VAL A 66 -3.63 -7.28 -13.47
C VAL A 66 -2.17 -7.40 -13.86
N ASP A 67 -1.75 -8.64 -14.16
CA ASP A 67 -0.42 -9.01 -14.65
C ASP A 67 0.75 -8.47 -13.80
N ASN A 68 0.54 -8.26 -12.50
CA ASN A 68 1.49 -7.61 -11.58
C ASN A 68 1.90 -6.17 -11.99
N TYR A 69 1.20 -5.56 -12.94
CA TYR A 69 1.37 -4.15 -13.31
C TYR A 69 0.56 -3.23 -12.40
N ALA A 70 -0.63 -3.66 -12.04
CA ALA A 70 -1.55 -2.92 -11.20
C ALA A 70 -2.53 -3.88 -10.51
N GLY A 71 -3.23 -3.38 -9.52
CA GLY A 71 -4.35 -4.08 -8.93
C GLY A 71 -5.35 -3.12 -8.32
N HIS A 72 -6.54 -3.63 -8.09
CA HIS A 72 -7.61 -2.87 -7.47
C HIS A 72 -8.47 -3.77 -6.60
N PHE A 73 -9.23 -3.14 -5.71
CA PHE A 73 -10.35 -3.79 -5.04
C PHE A 73 -11.61 -2.96 -5.27
N GLU A 74 -12.77 -3.59 -5.13
CA GLU A 74 -14.07 -2.96 -5.37
C GLU A 74 -14.88 -2.86 -4.08
N TYR A 75 -15.61 -1.74 -3.95
CA TYR A 75 -16.55 -1.51 -2.85
C TYR A 75 -17.79 -0.77 -3.37
N GLY A 76 -18.96 -1.29 -3.04
CA GLY A 76 -20.26 -0.76 -3.48
C GLY A 76 -20.79 -1.45 -4.74
N GLU A 77 -21.95 -0.97 -5.20
CA GLU A 77 -22.69 -1.49 -6.35
C GLU A 77 -23.31 -0.31 -7.12
N GLY A 78 -23.47 -0.43 -8.43
CA GLY A 78 -24.08 0.62 -9.25
C GLY A 78 -23.67 0.59 -10.72
N THR A 79 -24.26 1.48 -11.52
CA THR A 79 -23.92 1.64 -12.94
C THR A 79 -22.75 2.60 -13.17
N GLU A 80 -22.42 3.43 -12.17
CA GLU A 80 -21.32 4.40 -12.22
C GLU A 80 -20.22 3.97 -11.24
N VAL A 81 -18.97 4.31 -11.58
CA VAL A 81 -17.78 3.94 -10.79
C VAL A 81 -16.97 5.18 -10.46
N LEU A 82 -16.66 5.37 -9.17
CA LEU A 82 -15.66 6.35 -8.72
C LEU A 82 -14.30 5.66 -8.62
N GLY A 83 -13.34 6.06 -9.46
CA GLY A 83 -11.96 5.57 -9.38
C GLY A 83 -11.11 6.36 -8.39
N ILE A 84 -10.42 5.67 -7.49
CA ILE A 84 -9.38 6.24 -6.63
C ILE A 84 -8.06 5.57 -7.02
N PHE A 85 -7.12 6.37 -7.54
CA PHE A 85 -5.83 5.88 -8.03
C PHE A 85 -4.71 6.31 -7.08
N ALA A 86 -3.84 5.37 -6.75
CA ALA A 86 -2.65 5.55 -5.92
C ALA A 86 -1.49 4.72 -6.51
N HIS A 87 -0.30 4.85 -5.93
CA HIS A 87 0.90 4.12 -6.35
C HIS A 87 1.53 3.42 -5.15
N MET A 88 2.17 2.27 -5.39
CA MET A 88 2.83 1.45 -4.37
C MET A 88 4.35 1.43 -4.49
N ASP A 89 4.90 1.92 -5.61
CA ASP A 89 6.33 2.11 -5.80
C ASP A 89 6.82 3.37 -5.07
N VAL A 90 8.10 3.37 -4.72
CA VAL A 90 8.78 4.50 -4.09
C VAL A 90 10.02 4.90 -4.88
N VAL A 91 10.46 6.14 -4.65
CA VAL A 91 11.76 6.59 -5.14
C VAL A 91 12.89 5.96 -4.33
N PRO A 92 14.09 5.84 -4.91
CA PRO A 92 15.24 5.35 -4.17
C PRO A 92 15.52 6.14 -2.90
N ALA A 93 15.71 5.45 -1.78
CA ALA A 93 15.91 6.10 -0.48
C ALA A 93 17.13 7.04 -0.47
N GLY A 94 18.16 6.72 -1.26
CA GLY A 94 19.37 7.53 -1.36
C GLY A 94 20.20 7.48 -0.08
N SER A 95 20.67 8.64 0.38
CA SER A 95 21.55 8.76 1.55
C SER A 95 21.13 9.90 2.46
N GLY A 96 21.61 9.90 3.71
CA GLY A 96 21.35 10.98 4.67
C GLY A 96 20.16 10.73 5.61
N TRP A 97 19.70 9.48 5.73
CA TRP A 97 18.67 9.12 6.69
C TRP A 97 19.23 8.97 8.11
N ASP A 98 18.48 9.47 9.09
CA ASP A 98 18.75 9.25 10.52
C ASP A 98 18.29 7.86 11.01
N THR A 99 17.38 7.23 10.28
CA THR A 99 16.80 5.91 10.56
C THR A 99 16.86 5.03 9.30
N ASP A 100 16.65 3.73 9.44
CA ASP A 100 16.54 2.86 8.26
C ASP A 100 15.26 3.25 7.47
N PRO A 101 15.36 3.54 6.16
CA PRO A 101 14.23 4.00 5.34
C PRO A 101 13.10 2.96 5.19
N TYR A 102 13.39 1.68 5.42
CA TYR A 102 12.43 0.57 5.34
C TYR A 102 12.18 -0.07 6.70
N THR A 103 12.54 0.62 7.79
CA THR A 103 12.08 0.27 9.15
C THR A 103 11.28 1.45 9.70
N PRO A 104 9.95 1.47 9.51
CA PRO A 104 9.11 2.59 9.94
C PRO A 104 9.28 2.83 11.44
N THR A 105 9.66 4.05 11.79
CA THR A 105 9.99 4.44 13.16
C THR A 105 9.17 5.67 13.54
N ILE A 106 8.41 5.59 14.65
CA ILE A 106 7.71 6.77 15.17
C ILE A 106 8.71 7.63 15.93
N LYS A 107 8.98 8.84 15.45
CA LYS A 107 9.89 9.82 16.08
C LYS A 107 9.15 11.14 16.27
N ASP A 108 9.12 11.63 17.51
CA ASP A 108 8.42 12.86 17.88
C ASP A 108 6.93 12.87 17.46
N GLY A 109 6.29 11.69 17.53
CA GLY A 109 4.88 11.49 17.18
C GLY A 109 4.58 11.44 15.67
N LYS A 110 5.60 11.28 14.84
CA LYS A 110 5.50 11.14 13.38
C LYS A 110 6.05 9.81 12.91
#